data_AF-A0A497PE72-F1
#
_entry.id   AF-A0A497PE72-F1
#
_cell.length_a   1.000
_cell.length_b   1.000
_cell.length_c   1.000
_cell.angle_alpha   90.00
_cell.angle_beta   90.00
_cell.angle_gamma   90.00
#
_symmetry.space_group_name_H-M   'P 1'
#
loop_
_entity.id
_entity.type
_entity.pdbx_description
1 polymer ?
#
loop_
_entity_poly.entity_id
_entity_poly.type
_entity_poly.pdbx_seq_one_letter_code
_entity_poly.pdbx_strand_id
1 'polypeptide(L)'
;MKKEIPGYPGYKITTRGRVVGKRGEFLSLELRPDKYYGVKLYKKGSQKAREREACLVHRLVMLAFGSEDEVKRMNEGCIVNHKNGDRSDNRFENLDVLTHKGNTEHAWENNLIAKWERKVKQFSLDGKLLAEYDSITEASKASGVSVSGISRVCRGNGKTSGGYKWEFNDDKDKKIPKDVDKWKRIENFEDYRISPNGIVYSEKRKKVIAQQKKGAYYTAKLLKGGKASCKRINILVAKAYIPNPDNLPEVNHLNGNPIDNRVENLEWSTKRGNSQHACDTGLCPRPKGKAVIQYDDDWNEIARFTHIQDAHKASGAHPDTITLVCNGKRNKSGGYKWKWQ
;
A
#
# COMPACT_ATOMS: atom_id res chain seq x y z
N MET A 1 -4.97 -33.26 -21.91
CA MET A 1 -6.14 -33.79 -21.15
C MET A 1 -6.84 -32.63 -20.43
N LYS A 2 -8.17 -32.59 -20.41
CA LYS A 2 -9.00 -31.62 -19.66
C LYS A 2 -9.81 -32.41 -18.62
N LYS A 3 -9.82 -31.99 -17.35
CA LYS A 3 -10.68 -32.58 -16.29
C LYS A 3 -11.63 -31.52 -15.74
N GLU A 4 -12.80 -31.94 -15.29
CA GLU A 4 -13.71 -31.05 -14.56
C GLU A 4 -13.08 -30.64 -13.23
N ILE A 5 -13.33 -29.40 -12.81
CA ILE A 5 -12.77 -28.85 -11.56
C ILE A 5 -13.74 -29.17 -10.41
N PRO A 6 -13.32 -29.95 -9.39
CA PRO A 6 -14.18 -30.26 -8.25
C PRO A 6 -14.69 -28.98 -7.55
N GLY A 7 -16.00 -28.94 -7.28
CA GLY A 7 -16.68 -27.79 -6.67
C GLY A 7 -17.12 -26.69 -7.65
N TYR A 8 -16.70 -26.76 -8.92
CA TYR A 8 -16.97 -25.75 -9.96
C TYR A 8 -17.59 -26.41 -11.20
N PRO A 9 -18.87 -26.81 -11.13
CA PRO A 9 -19.51 -27.61 -12.18
C PRO A 9 -19.52 -26.91 -13.54
N GLY A 10 -19.18 -27.65 -14.58
CA GLY A 10 -19.09 -27.17 -15.96
C GLY A 10 -17.78 -26.44 -16.29
N TYR A 11 -16.91 -26.18 -15.33
CA TYR A 11 -15.55 -25.68 -15.60
C TYR A 11 -14.57 -26.83 -15.72
N LYS A 12 -13.65 -26.74 -16.67
CA LYS A 12 -12.57 -27.73 -16.85
C LYS A 12 -11.21 -27.06 -16.75
N ILE A 13 -10.19 -27.81 -16.41
CA ILE A 13 -8.81 -27.34 -16.39
C ILE A 13 -7.88 -28.36 -17.05
N THR A 14 -6.81 -27.86 -17.66
CA THR A 14 -5.75 -28.67 -18.26
C THR A 14 -4.59 -28.86 -17.28
N THR A 15 -3.76 -29.89 -17.50
CA THR A 15 -2.50 -30.09 -16.76
C THR A 15 -1.51 -28.94 -16.92
N ARG A 16 -1.69 -28.04 -17.89
CA ARG A 16 -0.88 -26.81 -18.09
C ARG A 16 -1.49 -25.56 -17.43
N GLY A 17 -2.53 -25.71 -16.60
CA GLY A 17 -3.17 -24.57 -15.92
C GLY A 17 -4.10 -23.72 -16.78
N ARG A 18 -4.42 -24.10 -18.02
CA ARG A 18 -5.46 -23.40 -18.80
C ARG A 18 -6.85 -23.81 -18.33
N VAL A 19 -7.67 -22.81 -17.98
CA VAL A 19 -9.04 -22.99 -17.50
C VAL A 19 -10.03 -22.83 -18.66
N VAL A 20 -11.00 -23.73 -18.72
CA VAL A 20 -12.02 -23.81 -19.76
C VAL A 20 -13.37 -23.50 -19.11
N GLY A 21 -14.09 -22.54 -19.67
CA GLY A 21 -15.41 -22.11 -19.23
C GLY A 21 -16.52 -23.10 -19.58
N LYS A 22 -17.73 -22.79 -19.11
CA LYS A 22 -18.91 -23.66 -19.26
C LYS A 22 -19.34 -23.85 -20.72
N ARG A 23 -18.93 -22.96 -21.63
CA ARG A 23 -19.24 -23.04 -23.07
C ARG A 23 -18.08 -23.63 -23.87
N GLY A 24 -17.03 -24.16 -23.20
CA GLY A 24 -15.88 -24.78 -23.83
C GLY A 24 -14.76 -23.81 -24.24
N GLU A 25 -14.93 -22.52 -23.99
CA GLU A 25 -13.96 -21.45 -24.26
C GLU A 25 -12.80 -21.44 -23.25
N PHE A 26 -11.61 -21.00 -23.65
CA PHE A 26 -10.54 -20.74 -22.68
C PHE A 26 -10.79 -19.41 -21.97
N LEU A 27 -10.74 -19.43 -20.63
CA LEU A 27 -10.87 -18.22 -19.83
C LEU A 27 -9.53 -17.47 -19.76
N SER A 28 -9.62 -16.15 -19.75
CA SER A 28 -8.47 -15.29 -19.46
C SER A 28 -8.08 -15.42 -17.99
N LEU A 29 -6.78 -15.57 -17.73
CA LEU A 29 -6.21 -15.65 -16.39
C LEU A 29 -5.58 -14.30 -16.04
N GLU A 30 -5.74 -13.87 -14.80
CA GLU A 30 -5.15 -12.63 -14.28
C GLU A 30 -3.85 -12.95 -13.55
N LEU A 31 -2.72 -12.37 -13.99
CA LEU A 31 -1.48 -12.41 -13.20
C LEU A 31 -1.58 -11.36 -12.09
N ARG A 32 -1.62 -11.83 -10.85
CA ARG A 32 -1.77 -10.99 -9.66
C ARG A 32 -0.42 -10.37 -9.24
N PRO A 33 -0.41 -9.31 -8.40
CA PRO A 33 0.83 -8.70 -7.89
C PRO A 33 1.72 -9.67 -7.09
N ASP A 34 1.15 -10.71 -6.49
CA ASP A 34 1.85 -11.79 -5.78
C ASP A 34 2.50 -12.84 -6.71
N LYS A 35 2.37 -12.62 -8.02
CA LYS A 35 2.84 -13.45 -9.16
C LYS A 35 2.08 -14.76 -9.36
N TYR A 36 0.94 -14.96 -8.73
CA TYR A 36 0.07 -16.11 -9.01
C TYR A 36 -0.96 -15.77 -10.09
N TYR A 37 -1.25 -16.74 -10.96
CA TYR A 37 -2.41 -16.65 -11.84
C TYR A 37 -3.71 -16.95 -11.08
N GLY A 38 -4.71 -16.08 -11.28
CA GLY A 38 -6.06 -16.22 -10.72
C GLY A 38 -7.15 -16.22 -11.78
N VAL A 39 -8.31 -16.77 -11.43
CA VAL A 39 -9.53 -16.76 -12.24
C VAL A 39 -10.77 -16.70 -11.33
N LYS A 40 -11.87 -16.11 -11.80
CA LYS A 40 -13.14 -16.03 -11.05
C LYS A 40 -14.15 -17.04 -11.58
N LEU A 41 -14.57 -18.00 -10.75
CA LEU A 41 -15.47 -19.10 -11.14
C LEU A 41 -16.76 -19.10 -10.30
N TYR A 42 -17.85 -19.61 -10.87
CA TYR A 42 -19.09 -19.85 -10.11
C TYR A 42 -19.00 -21.18 -9.37
N LYS A 43 -19.20 -21.16 -8.05
CA LYS A 43 -19.33 -22.35 -7.23
C LYS A 43 -20.63 -23.09 -7.53
N LYS A 44 -20.70 -24.39 -7.21
CA LYS A 44 -21.94 -25.18 -7.30
C LYS A 44 -23.09 -24.47 -6.57
N GLY A 45 -24.19 -24.20 -7.28
CA GLY A 45 -25.37 -23.50 -6.74
C GLY A 45 -25.35 -21.98 -6.88
N SER A 46 -24.27 -21.36 -7.35
CA SER A 46 -24.16 -19.91 -7.54
C SER A 46 -24.47 -19.50 -8.98
N GLN A 47 -25.22 -18.40 -9.15
CA GLN A 47 -25.61 -17.88 -10.46
C GLN A 47 -25.44 -16.36 -10.61
N LYS A 48 -25.25 -15.60 -9.51
CA LYS A 48 -25.09 -14.14 -9.58
C LYS A 48 -23.63 -13.74 -9.70
N ALA A 49 -23.29 -12.76 -10.54
CA ALA A 49 -21.91 -12.34 -10.82
C ALA A 49 -21.07 -11.99 -9.56
N ARG A 50 -21.73 -11.52 -8.50
CA ARG A 50 -21.12 -11.20 -7.18
C ARG A 50 -20.71 -12.44 -6.36
N GLU A 51 -21.21 -13.62 -6.73
CA GLU A 51 -20.97 -14.90 -6.04
C GLU A 51 -19.81 -15.68 -6.67
N ARG A 52 -19.07 -15.07 -7.62
CA ARG A 52 -17.88 -15.69 -8.20
C ARG A 52 -16.74 -15.71 -7.18
N GLU A 53 -16.15 -16.88 -7.00
CA GLU A 53 -15.02 -17.09 -6.11
C GLU A 53 -13.72 -16.84 -6.86
N ALA A 54 -12.81 -16.05 -6.26
CA ALA A 54 -11.47 -15.84 -6.81
C ALA A 54 -10.59 -17.05 -6.48
N CYS A 55 -10.22 -17.79 -7.51
CA CYS A 55 -9.50 -19.05 -7.42
C CYS A 55 -8.07 -18.89 -7.93
N LEU A 56 -7.11 -19.54 -7.28
CA LEU A 56 -5.72 -19.63 -7.75
C LEU A 56 -5.55 -20.82 -8.69
N VAL A 57 -4.94 -20.60 -9.85
CA VAL A 57 -4.88 -21.60 -10.91
C VAL A 57 -4.13 -22.87 -10.49
N HIS A 58 -2.96 -22.76 -9.85
CA HIS A 58 -2.23 -23.91 -9.34
C HIS A 58 -3.05 -24.78 -8.37
N ARG A 59 -3.90 -24.18 -7.53
CA ARG A 59 -4.79 -24.95 -6.64
C ARG A 59 -5.87 -25.70 -7.43
N LEU A 60 -6.44 -25.07 -8.46
CA LEU A 60 -7.41 -25.73 -9.33
C LEU A 60 -6.79 -26.89 -10.10
N VAL A 61 -5.53 -26.76 -10.52
CA VAL A 61 -4.79 -27.85 -11.18
C VAL A 61 -4.63 -29.02 -10.22
N MET A 62 -4.19 -28.79 -8.98
CA MET A 62 -4.07 -29.85 -7.97
C MET A 62 -5.40 -30.46 -7.58
N LEU A 63 -6.47 -29.67 -7.46
CA LEU A 63 -7.81 -30.21 -7.19
C LEU A 63 -8.31 -31.16 -8.29
N ALA A 64 -7.95 -30.91 -9.55
CA ALA A 64 -8.43 -31.71 -10.68
C ALA A 64 -7.54 -32.93 -10.99
N PHE A 65 -6.23 -32.83 -10.75
CA PHE A 65 -5.24 -33.84 -11.18
C PHE A 65 -4.46 -34.50 -10.04
N GLY A 66 -4.46 -33.94 -8.84
CA GLY A 66 -3.81 -34.54 -7.67
C GLY A 66 -4.51 -35.83 -7.22
N SER A 67 -3.76 -36.66 -6.50
CA SER A 67 -4.29 -37.84 -5.82
C SER A 67 -5.25 -37.47 -4.69
N GLU A 68 -6.06 -38.44 -4.24
CA GLU A 68 -7.00 -38.23 -3.13
C GLU A 68 -6.29 -37.80 -1.85
N ASP A 69 -5.09 -38.35 -1.57
CA ASP A 69 -4.27 -37.96 -0.42
C ASP A 69 -3.78 -36.51 -0.53
N GLU A 70 -3.28 -36.09 -1.70
CA GLU A 70 -2.83 -34.71 -1.91
C GLU A 70 -3.98 -33.71 -1.74
N VAL A 71 -5.16 -34.00 -2.30
CA VAL A 71 -6.34 -33.15 -2.16
C VAL A 71 -6.80 -33.11 -0.70
N LYS A 72 -6.76 -34.23 0.01
CA LYS A 72 -7.05 -34.28 1.46
C LYS A 72 -6.08 -33.41 2.24
N ARG A 73 -4.77 -33.55 2.02
CA ARG A 73 -3.73 -32.75 2.68
C ARG A 73 -3.88 -31.25 2.40
N MET A 74 -4.28 -30.87 1.18
CA MET A 74 -4.59 -29.48 0.84
C MET A 74 -5.76 -28.91 1.68
N ASN A 75 -6.77 -29.73 1.95
CA ASN A 75 -7.91 -29.34 2.78
C ASN A 75 -7.57 -29.29 4.28
N GLU A 76 -6.57 -30.07 4.71
CA GLU A 76 -6.03 -30.09 6.08
C GLU A 76 -4.96 -29.00 6.34
N GLY A 77 -4.74 -28.08 5.38
CA GLY A 77 -3.90 -26.91 5.57
C GLY A 77 -2.48 -27.02 4.98
N CYS A 78 -2.19 -28.06 4.19
CA CYS A 78 -1.01 -28.05 3.32
C CYS A 78 -1.18 -27.04 2.18
N ILE A 79 -0.05 -26.52 1.70
CA ILE A 79 0.02 -25.56 0.60
C ILE A 79 0.45 -26.24 -0.69
N VAL A 80 0.01 -25.68 -1.81
CA VAL A 80 0.47 -26.10 -3.13
C VAL A 80 1.70 -25.27 -3.49
N ASN A 81 2.84 -25.94 -3.58
CA ASN A 81 4.14 -25.35 -3.89
C ASN A 81 4.44 -25.45 -5.39
N HIS A 82 5.29 -24.54 -5.89
CA HIS A 82 5.89 -24.57 -7.22
C HIS A 82 7.34 -25.02 -7.10
N LYS A 83 7.68 -26.20 -7.65
CA LYS A 83 9.00 -26.84 -7.51
C LYS A 83 10.14 -25.97 -8.00
N ASN A 84 9.94 -25.24 -9.10
CA ASN A 84 10.93 -24.32 -9.65
C ASN A 84 10.92 -22.90 -9.02
N GLY A 85 10.04 -22.63 -8.06
CA GLY A 85 9.87 -21.31 -7.47
C GLY A 85 9.15 -20.26 -8.34
N ASP A 86 8.82 -20.58 -9.59
CA ASP A 86 8.04 -19.72 -10.47
C ASP A 86 6.53 -19.94 -10.25
N ARG A 87 5.91 -18.99 -9.57
CA ARG A 87 4.48 -18.98 -9.23
C ARG A 87 3.55 -18.88 -10.44
N SER A 88 4.09 -18.52 -11.60
CA SER A 88 3.35 -18.42 -12.86
C SER A 88 3.28 -19.75 -13.61
N ASP A 89 4.16 -20.70 -13.30
CA ASP A 89 4.24 -22.02 -13.93
C ASP A 89 3.29 -23.03 -13.28
N ASN A 90 2.03 -23.02 -13.72
CA ASN A 90 0.97 -23.87 -13.19
C ASN A 90 0.90 -25.26 -13.85
N ARG A 91 1.99 -25.76 -14.43
CA ARG A 91 2.01 -27.14 -14.92
C ARG A 91 1.92 -28.11 -13.76
N PHE A 92 1.05 -29.11 -13.85
CA PHE A 92 0.84 -30.10 -12.79
C PHE A 92 2.14 -30.76 -12.33
N GLU A 93 3.04 -31.09 -13.26
CA GLU A 93 4.37 -31.66 -12.96
C GLU A 93 5.26 -30.76 -12.07
N ASN A 94 5.04 -29.44 -12.13
CA ASN A 94 5.77 -28.43 -11.36
C ASN A 94 5.10 -28.12 -10.00
N LEU A 95 3.98 -28.76 -9.67
CA LEU A 95 3.26 -28.54 -8.41
C LEU A 95 3.46 -29.71 -7.46
N ASP A 96 3.45 -29.42 -6.15
CA ASP A 96 3.42 -30.41 -5.06
C ASP A 96 2.58 -29.91 -3.88
N VAL A 97 2.11 -30.81 -3.02
CA VAL A 97 1.45 -30.47 -1.76
C VAL A 97 2.42 -30.63 -0.58
N LEU A 98 2.78 -29.51 0.06
CA LEU A 98 3.73 -29.48 1.17
C LEU A 98 3.11 -28.85 2.41
N THR A 99 3.63 -29.22 3.59
CA THR A 99 3.38 -28.42 4.80
C THR A 99 4.12 -27.09 4.69
N HIS A 100 3.74 -26.10 5.50
CA HIS A 100 4.47 -24.82 5.54
C HIS A 100 5.96 -25.00 5.86
N LYS A 101 6.28 -25.96 6.74
CA LYS A 101 7.66 -26.34 7.08
C LYS A 101 8.38 -26.95 5.87
N GLY A 102 7.78 -27.97 5.25
CA GLY A 102 8.36 -28.64 4.09
C GLY A 102 8.57 -27.70 2.89
N ASN A 103 7.66 -26.73 2.69
CA ASN A 103 7.83 -25.70 1.67
C ASN A 103 9.03 -24.77 1.95
N THR A 104 9.27 -24.47 3.23
CA THR A 104 10.44 -23.68 3.64
C THR A 104 11.72 -24.48 3.40
N GLU A 105 11.74 -25.76 3.80
CA GLU A 105 12.86 -26.68 3.56
C GLU A 105 13.17 -26.80 2.05
N HIS A 106 12.15 -27.08 1.23
CA HIS A 106 12.27 -27.14 -0.23
C HIS A 106 12.86 -25.85 -0.83
N ALA A 107 12.42 -24.68 -0.39
CA ALA A 107 12.92 -23.40 -0.90
C ALA A 107 14.39 -23.16 -0.51
N TRP A 108 14.84 -23.65 0.65
CA TRP A 108 16.24 -23.61 1.05
C TRP A 108 17.10 -24.58 0.25
N GLU A 109 16.68 -25.84 0.15
CA GLU A 109 17.41 -26.91 -0.56
C GLU A 109 17.63 -26.57 -2.03
N ASN A 110 16.63 -25.94 -2.66
CA ASN A 110 16.67 -25.56 -4.07
C ASN A 110 17.19 -24.13 -4.31
N ASN A 111 17.74 -23.45 -3.28
CA ASN A 111 18.24 -22.07 -3.37
C ASN A 111 17.24 -21.06 -3.97
N LEU A 112 15.93 -21.26 -3.74
CA LEU A 112 14.87 -20.38 -4.23
C LEU A 112 14.69 -19.13 -3.36
N ILE A 113 15.42 -19.03 -2.25
CA ILE A 113 15.43 -17.90 -1.34
C ILE A 113 16.66 -17.05 -1.63
N ALA A 114 16.45 -15.75 -1.87
CA ALA A 114 17.56 -14.80 -2.00
C ALA A 114 18.37 -14.74 -0.70
N LYS A 115 19.69 -14.98 -0.80
CA LYS A 115 20.61 -14.80 0.33
C LYS A 115 20.79 -13.30 0.58
N TRP A 116 20.42 -12.85 1.77
CA TRP A 116 20.65 -11.48 2.21
C TRP A 116 22.07 -11.38 2.80
N GLU A 117 23.04 -11.09 1.95
CA GLU A 117 24.43 -10.88 2.35
C GLU A 117 24.61 -9.41 2.76
N ARG A 118 24.39 -9.14 4.05
CA ARG A 118 24.65 -7.84 4.66
C ARG A 118 26.06 -7.83 5.23
N LYS A 119 26.93 -6.98 4.69
CA LYS A 119 28.29 -6.80 5.21
C LYS A 119 28.25 -6.37 6.68
N VAL A 120 29.25 -6.78 7.45
CA VAL A 120 29.35 -6.49 8.88
C VAL A 120 30.76 -6.11 9.26
N LYS A 121 30.89 -5.12 10.15
CA LYS A 121 32.15 -4.63 10.70
C LYS A 121 32.31 -5.10 12.14
N GLN A 122 33.52 -5.52 12.48
CA GLN A 122 33.94 -5.89 13.82
C GLN A 122 34.79 -4.76 14.39
N PHE A 123 34.52 -4.38 15.64
CA PHE A 123 35.28 -3.38 16.36
C PHE A 123 35.74 -3.90 17.71
N SER A 124 36.85 -3.34 18.19
CA SER A 124 37.29 -3.49 19.57
C SER A 124 36.35 -2.73 20.54
N LEU A 125 36.55 -2.93 21.85
CA LEU A 125 35.71 -2.31 22.89
C LEU A 125 35.91 -0.78 22.97
N ASP A 126 37.10 -0.30 22.65
CA ASP A 126 37.47 1.12 22.48
C ASP A 126 36.97 1.72 21.15
N GLY A 127 36.44 0.90 20.23
CA GLY A 127 35.80 1.37 19.00
C GLY A 127 36.71 1.42 17.77
N LYS A 128 37.90 0.81 17.84
CA LYS A 128 38.79 0.65 16.67
C LYS A 128 38.22 -0.43 15.74
N LEU A 129 38.19 -0.15 14.45
CA LEU A 129 37.80 -1.13 13.43
C LEU A 129 38.85 -2.24 13.36
N LEU A 130 38.41 -3.49 13.46
CA LEU A 130 39.26 -4.69 13.42
C LEU A 130 39.13 -5.44 12.09
N ALA A 131 37.92 -5.60 11.58
CA ALA A 131 37.66 -6.34 10.35
C ALA A 131 36.33 -5.93 9.69
N GLU A 132 36.22 -6.18 8.39
CA GLU A 132 34.96 -6.13 7.63
C GLU A 132 34.73 -7.49 6.96
N TYR A 133 33.48 -7.95 6.95
CA TYR A 133 33.07 -9.22 6.37
C TYR A 133 31.89 -9.00 5.43
N ASP A 134 31.73 -9.84 4.41
CA ASP A 134 30.63 -9.74 3.46
C ASP A 134 29.31 -10.25 4.04
N SER A 135 29.36 -11.04 5.12
CA SER A 135 28.17 -11.47 5.87
C SER A 135 28.43 -11.74 7.36
N ILE A 136 27.36 -11.77 8.16
CA ILE A 136 27.42 -12.25 9.55
C ILE A 136 27.84 -13.72 9.67
N THR A 137 27.58 -14.52 8.64
CA THR A 137 27.98 -15.93 8.59
C THR A 137 29.49 -16.04 8.43
N GLU A 138 30.06 -15.23 7.54
CA GLU A 138 31.51 -15.14 7.36
C GLU A 138 32.19 -14.60 8.62
N ALA A 139 31.66 -13.51 9.19
CA ALA A 139 32.13 -12.96 10.46
C ALA A 139 32.10 -14.01 11.58
N SER A 140 31.01 -14.77 11.69
CA SER A 140 30.85 -15.83 12.67
C SER A 140 31.91 -16.92 12.52
N LYS A 141 32.17 -17.34 11.28
CA LYS A 141 33.22 -18.33 10.97
C LYS A 141 34.61 -17.80 11.33
N ALA A 142 34.92 -16.56 10.98
CA ALA A 142 36.24 -15.97 11.20
C ALA A 142 36.51 -15.66 12.68
N SER A 143 35.51 -15.17 13.42
CA SER A 143 35.69 -14.71 14.81
C SER A 143 35.30 -15.75 15.86
N GLY A 144 34.71 -16.89 15.46
CA GLY A 144 34.17 -17.92 16.36
C GLY A 144 32.95 -17.46 17.17
N VAL A 145 32.35 -16.31 16.84
CA VAL A 145 31.20 -15.74 17.56
C VAL A 145 29.92 -16.20 16.91
N SER A 146 28.88 -16.54 17.69
CA SER A 146 27.62 -17.01 17.12
C SER A 146 26.97 -15.96 16.20
N VAL A 147 26.42 -16.43 15.06
CA VAL A 147 25.66 -15.61 14.11
C VAL A 147 24.56 -14.79 14.80
N SER A 148 23.84 -15.42 15.73
CA SER A 148 22.78 -14.78 16.52
C SER A 148 23.33 -13.71 17.46
N GLY A 149 24.49 -13.95 18.08
CA GLY A 149 25.19 -13.00 18.94
C GLY A 149 25.65 -11.75 18.19
N ILE A 150 26.30 -11.93 17.04
CA ILE A 150 26.71 -10.83 16.15
C ILE A 150 25.48 -10.01 15.73
N SER A 151 24.43 -10.69 15.24
CA SER A 151 23.21 -10.04 14.77
C SER A 151 22.49 -9.24 15.86
N ARG A 152 22.46 -9.76 17.10
CA ARG A 152 21.88 -9.06 18.26
C ARG A 152 22.61 -7.75 18.56
N VAL A 153 23.94 -7.74 18.48
CA VAL A 153 24.76 -6.54 18.71
C VAL A 153 24.57 -5.53 17.58
N CYS A 154 24.63 -5.96 16.33
CA CYS A 154 24.41 -5.06 15.19
C CYS A 154 23.05 -4.35 15.23
N ARG A 155 22.01 -5.01 15.78
CA ARG A 155 20.66 -4.45 15.94
C ARG A 155 20.50 -3.56 17.18
N GLY A 156 21.53 -3.38 18.00
CA GLY A 156 21.49 -2.60 19.22
C GLY A 156 20.80 -3.30 20.40
N ASN A 157 20.49 -4.60 20.29
CA ASN A 157 19.91 -5.40 21.37
C ASN A 157 20.99 -6.04 22.27
N GLY A 158 22.24 -5.58 22.13
CA GLY A 158 23.40 -6.05 22.86
C GLY A 158 24.55 -5.08 22.72
N LYS A 159 25.36 -4.94 23.77
CA LYS A 159 26.56 -4.09 23.74
C LYS A 159 27.72 -4.74 23.00
N THR A 160 27.92 -6.05 23.23
CA THR A 160 29.05 -6.82 22.69
C THR A 160 28.64 -8.28 22.46
N SER A 161 29.43 -8.98 21.64
CA SER A 161 29.35 -10.44 21.45
C SER A 161 30.75 -10.97 21.15
N GLY A 162 31.19 -11.98 21.92
CA GLY A 162 32.53 -12.55 21.82
C GLY A 162 33.65 -11.55 22.11
N GLY A 163 33.42 -10.54 22.96
CA GLY A 163 34.40 -9.50 23.27
C GLY A 163 34.48 -8.36 22.25
N TYR A 164 33.69 -8.40 21.17
CA TYR A 164 33.71 -7.39 20.11
C TYR A 164 32.40 -6.60 20.04
N LYS A 165 32.50 -5.39 19.51
CA LYS A 165 31.35 -4.63 19.00
C LYS A 165 31.14 -4.97 17.52
N TRP A 166 29.89 -4.98 17.08
CA TRP A 166 29.53 -5.37 15.72
C TRP A 166 28.53 -4.38 15.15
N GLU A 167 28.76 -3.95 13.91
CA GLU A 167 27.83 -3.07 13.19
C GLU A 167 27.63 -3.55 11.75
N PHE A 168 26.40 -3.50 11.22
CA PHE A 168 26.21 -3.72 9.79
C PHE A 168 26.83 -2.59 8.98
N ASN A 169 27.38 -2.90 7.81
CA ASN A 169 27.95 -1.93 6.87
C ASN A 169 26.86 -1.12 6.12
N ASP A 170 25.59 -1.29 6.47
CA ASP A 170 24.49 -0.69 5.74
C ASP A 170 24.05 0.65 6.35
N ASP A 171 24.21 1.68 5.54
CA ASP A 171 23.70 3.05 5.69
C ASP A 171 22.16 3.14 5.88
N LYS A 172 21.44 2.01 5.80
CA LYS A 172 19.97 1.95 5.83
C LYS A 172 19.37 1.87 7.23
N ASP A 173 20.11 1.41 8.24
CA ASP A 173 19.57 1.23 9.61
C ASP A 173 19.96 2.34 10.60
N LYS A 174 20.82 3.30 10.22
CA LYS A 174 21.20 4.43 11.09
C LYS A 174 21.55 5.72 10.32
N LYS A 175 20.63 6.25 9.51
CA LYS A 175 20.61 7.72 9.37
C LYS A 175 19.96 8.29 10.61
N ILE A 176 20.71 8.42 11.70
CA ILE A 176 20.42 9.49 12.65
C ILE A 176 20.46 10.75 11.80
N PRO A 177 19.35 11.47 11.63
CA PRO A 177 19.37 12.67 10.80
C PRO A 177 20.48 13.61 11.31
N LYS A 178 21.21 14.24 10.38
CA LYS A 178 22.21 15.24 10.78
C LYS A 178 21.49 16.35 11.56
N ASP A 179 22.16 16.89 12.57
CA ASP A 179 21.66 18.02 13.35
C ASP A 179 20.34 17.77 14.13
N VAL A 180 20.06 16.53 14.55
CA VAL A 180 18.90 16.23 15.44
C VAL A 180 18.89 17.12 16.68
N ASP A 181 20.04 17.53 17.20
CA ASP A 181 20.13 18.41 18.37
C ASP A 181 19.54 19.80 18.13
N LYS A 182 19.48 20.25 16.86
CA LYS A 182 18.82 21.51 16.46
C LYS A 182 17.29 21.38 16.34
N TRP A 183 16.76 20.15 16.33
CA TRP A 183 15.33 19.91 16.20
C TRP A 183 14.62 20.16 17.53
N LYS A 184 13.42 20.72 17.48
CA LYS A 184 12.62 21.02 18.67
C LYS A 184 12.03 19.76 19.29
N ARG A 185 11.96 19.74 20.62
CA ARG A 185 11.26 18.69 21.37
C ARG A 185 9.75 18.79 21.14
N ILE A 186 9.10 17.64 21.10
CA ILE A 186 7.65 17.58 20.98
C ILE A 186 7.02 17.86 22.34
N GLU A 187 6.16 18.87 22.40
CA GLU A 187 5.37 19.22 23.59
C GLU A 187 4.65 17.98 24.14
N ASN A 188 4.74 17.74 25.46
CA ASN A 188 4.23 16.56 26.15
C ASN A 188 4.92 15.22 25.81
N PHE A 189 5.92 15.18 24.92
CA PHE A 189 6.67 13.98 24.52
C PHE A 189 8.18 14.28 24.47
N GLU A 190 8.77 14.59 25.63
CA GLU A 190 10.14 15.09 25.76
C GLU A 190 11.23 14.18 25.19
N ASP A 191 10.99 12.86 25.16
CA ASP A 191 11.88 11.84 24.54
C ASP A 191 11.92 11.91 22.99
N TYR A 192 11.15 12.82 22.38
CA TYR A 192 10.98 12.91 20.94
C TYR A 192 11.28 14.31 20.44
N ARG A 193 11.94 14.37 19.29
CA ARG A 193 12.21 15.59 18.52
C ARG A 193 11.50 15.53 17.18
N ILE A 194 11.18 16.70 16.64
CA ILE A 194 10.60 16.84 15.31
C ILE A 194 11.35 17.88 14.50
N SER A 195 11.66 17.57 13.25
CA SER A 195 12.31 18.48 12.32
C SER A 195 11.32 19.45 11.64
N PRO A 196 11.79 20.54 11.03
CA PRO A 196 10.94 21.43 10.23
C PRO A 196 10.24 20.75 9.04
N ASN A 197 10.81 19.67 8.50
CA ASN A 197 10.21 18.89 7.41
C ASN A 197 9.36 17.69 7.90
N GLY A 198 9.08 17.61 9.20
CA GLY A 198 8.13 16.64 9.75
C GLY A 198 8.69 15.25 10.07
N ILE A 199 10.01 15.07 10.12
CA ILE A 199 10.64 13.83 10.59
C ILE A 199 10.61 13.80 12.12
N VAL A 200 10.15 12.68 12.69
CA VAL A 200 10.11 12.46 14.14
C VAL A 200 11.23 11.53 14.56
N TYR A 201 12.02 11.94 15.54
CA TYR A 201 13.13 11.16 16.10
C TYR A 201 12.89 10.86 17.58
N SER A 202 13.23 9.64 18.02
CA SER A 202 13.18 9.25 19.42
C SER A 202 14.59 9.24 20.01
N GLU A 203 14.84 10.10 21.00
CA GLU A 203 16.13 10.19 21.70
C GLU A 203 16.41 8.89 22.48
N LYS A 204 15.39 8.32 23.12
CA LYS A 204 15.50 7.08 23.89
C LYS A 204 15.87 5.87 23.03
N ARG A 205 15.29 5.76 21.82
CA ARG A 205 15.53 4.62 20.91
C ARG A 205 16.60 4.90 19.86
N LYS A 206 17.15 6.11 19.85
CA LYS A 206 18.12 6.63 18.87
C LYS A 206 17.71 6.35 17.42
N LYS A 207 16.42 6.53 17.09
CA LYS A 207 15.87 6.18 15.78
C LYS A 207 14.77 7.12 15.32
N VAL A 208 14.62 7.23 14.01
CA VAL A 208 13.45 7.86 13.38
C VAL A 208 12.21 7.00 13.62
N ILE A 209 11.11 7.65 13.99
CA ILE A 209 9.83 7.01 14.18
C ILE A 209 9.13 6.90 12.83
N ALA A 210 8.76 5.68 12.45
CA ALA A 210 8.02 5.43 11.23
C ALA A 210 6.69 6.18 11.23
N GLN A 211 6.40 6.83 10.10
CA GLN A 211 5.13 7.53 9.88
C GLN A 211 4.18 6.60 9.14
N GLN A 212 2.89 6.69 9.48
CA GLN A 212 1.84 5.92 8.84
C GLN A 212 0.78 6.86 8.29
N LYS A 213 0.35 6.61 7.06
CA LYS A 213 -0.74 7.35 6.43
C LYS A 213 -2.06 6.89 7.05
N LYS A 214 -2.82 7.81 7.64
CA LYS A 214 -4.16 7.60 8.19
C LYS A 214 -5.13 8.57 7.53
N GLY A 215 -5.90 8.06 6.57
CA GLY A 215 -6.70 8.90 5.67
C GLY A 215 -5.80 9.78 4.80
N ALA A 216 -6.04 11.09 4.83
CA ALA A 216 -5.26 12.06 4.07
C ALA A 216 -3.90 12.40 4.71
N TYR A 217 -3.73 12.19 6.02
CA TYR A 217 -2.61 12.72 6.79
C TYR A 217 -1.59 11.65 7.20
N TYR A 218 -0.33 12.06 7.37
CA TYR A 218 0.67 11.25 8.07
C TYR A 218 0.55 11.39 9.59
N THR A 219 0.80 10.28 10.28
CA THR A 219 0.78 10.18 11.74
C THR A 219 2.00 9.43 12.27
N ALA A 220 2.44 9.74 13.49
CA ALA A 220 3.45 8.99 14.22
C ALA A 220 2.90 8.47 15.55
N LYS A 221 3.29 7.25 15.94
CA LYS A 221 2.95 6.64 17.22
C LYS A 221 4.01 7.01 18.26
N LEU A 222 3.64 7.86 19.22
CA LEU A 222 4.50 8.35 20.30
C LEU A 222 4.11 7.68 21.61
N LEU A 223 5.09 7.31 22.43
CA LEU A 223 4.85 6.69 23.75
C LEU A 223 5.18 7.67 24.88
N LYS A 224 4.30 7.76 25.88
CA LYS A 224 4.51 8.49 27.15
C LYS A 224 3.96 7.64 28.30
N GLY A 225 4.75 7.40 29.35
CA GLY A 225 4.31 6.64 30.53
C GLY A 225 3.73 5.26 30.21
N GLY A 226 4.34 4.53 29.26
CA GLY A 226 3.87 3.21 28.80
C GLY A 226 2.66 3.23 27.85
N LYS A 227 1.95 4.35 27.73
CA LYS A 227 0.80 4.49 26.81
C LYS A 227 1.25 5.03 25.46
N ALA A 228 0.74 4.44 24.38
CA ALA A 228 1.01 4.90 23.02
C ALA A 228 -0.14 5.75 22.47
N SER A 229 0.19 6.83 21.76
CA SER A 229 -0.78 7.71 21.12
C SER A 229 -0.35 8.03 19.69
N CYS A 230 -1.30 8.09 18.76
CA CYS A 230 -1.03 8.49 17.38
C CYS A 230 -1.27 9.99 17.23
N LYS A 231 -0.28 10.72 16.73
CA LYS A 231 -0.32 12.17 16.54
C LYS A 231 -0.09 12.51 15.07
N ARG A 232 -0.82 13.50 14.55
CA ARG A 232 -0.67 13.98 13.15
C ARG A 232 0.62 14.77 12.99
N ILE A 233 1.36 14.53 11.92
CA ILE A 233 2.68 15.13 11.71
C ILE A 233 2.57 16.65 11.49
N ASN A 234 1.64 17.11 10.65
CA ASN A 234 1.41 18.54 10.44
C ASN A 234 1.18 19.32 11.74
N ILE A 235 0.37 18.79 12.67
CA ILE A 235 0.13 19.43 13.96
C ILE A 235 1.39 19.48 14.81
N LEU A 236 2.17 18.38 14.84
CA LEU A 236 3.41 18.35 15.61
C LEU A 236 4.42 19.38 15.08
N VAL A 237 4.54 19.53 13.75
CA VAL A 237 5.41 20.54 13.13
C VAL A 237 4.92 21.94 13.46
N ALA A 238 3.62 22.22 13.25
CA ALA A 238 3.05 23.54 13.51
C ALA A 238 3.21 23.95 14.98
N LYS A 239 2.92 23.06 15.93
CA LYS A 239 3.13 23.31 17.37
C LYS A 239 4.59 23.58 17.74
N ALA A 240 5.53 22.94 17.04
CA ALA A 240 6.94 23.13 17.33
C ALA A 240 7.49 24.44 16.72
N TYR A 241 7.12 24.76 15.48
CA TYR A 241 7.82 25.79 14.69
C TYR A 241 7.00 27.04 14.37
N ILE A 242 5.66 27.00 14.50
CA ILE A 242 4.78 28.09 14.09
C ILE A 242 4.06 28.66 15.33
N PRO A 243 4.33 29.93 15.71
CA PRO A 243 3.58 30.60 16.76
C PRO A 243 2.07 30.60 16.47
N ASN A 244 1.26 30.44 17.51
CA ASN A 244 -0.21 30.48 17.42
C ASN A 244 -0.78 31.46 18.47
N PRO A 245 -0.53 32.77 18.34
CA PRO A 245 -0.99 33.76 19.31
C PRO A 245 -2.51 33.82 19.42
N ASP A 246 -3.23 33.60 18.32
CA ASP A 246 -4.69 33.63 18.24
C ASP A 246 -5.36 32.30 18.64
N ASN A 247 -4.56 31.31 19.05
CA ASN A 247 -5.01 29.99 19.48
C ASN A 247 -5.96 29.30 18.48
N LEU A 248 -5.64 29.42 17.18
CA LEU A 248 -6.45 28.85 16.11
C LEU A 248 -6.45 27.31 16.18
N PRO A 249 -7.58 26.65 15.89
CA PRO A 249 -7.78 25.24 16.21
C PRO A 249 -7.21 24.26 15.17
N GLU A 250 -6.97 24.70 13.93
CA GLU A 250 -6.60 23.82 12.82
C GLU A 250 -5.28 24.23 12.17
N VAL A 251 -4.63 23.26 11.51
CA VAL A 251 -3.43 23.52 10.70
C VAL A 251 -3.82 23.30 9.24
N ASN A 252 -3.69 24.35 8.44
CA ASN A 252 -3.90 24.33 6.99
C ASN A 252 -2.60 23.95 6.27
N HIS A 253 -2.75 23.30 5.10
CA HIS A 253 -1.67 23.02 4.16
C HIS A 253 -1.81 23.98 2.97
N LEU A 254 -0.88 24.91 2.82
CA LEU A 254 -0.99 26.01 1.84
C LEU A 254 -1.16 25.50 0.40
N ASN A 255 -0.46 24.43 0.03
CA ASN A 255 -0.57 23.81 -1.29
C ASN A 255 -1.71 22.77 -1.44
N GLY A 256 -2.55 22.59 -0.41
CA GLY A 256 -3.63 21.60 -0.41
C GLY A 256 -3.16 20.13 -0.35
N ASN A 257 -1.85 19.89 -0.20
CA ASN A 257 -1.29 18.55 -0.14
C ASN A 257 -1.10 18.10 1.33
N PRO A 258 -1.97 17.23 1.87
CA PRO A 258 -1.99 16.87 3.29
C PRO A 258 -0.82 15.99 3.75
N ILE A 259 0.05 15.56 2.81
CA ILE A 259 1.27 14.81 3.12
C ILE A 259 2.54 15.67 3.11
N ASP A 260 2.46 16.90 2.59
CA ASP A 260 3.59 17.84 2.61
C ASP A 260 3.62 18.61 3.95
N ASN A 261 4.32 18.03 4.93
CA ASN A 261 4.35 18.53 6.31
C ASN A 261 5.53 19.47 6.59
N ARG A 262 6.11 20.10 5.56
CA ARG A 262 7.17 21.08 5.75
C ARG A 262 6.62 22.34 6.39
N VAL A 263 7.35 22.92 7.34
CA VAL A 263 6.91 24.10 8.10
C VAL A 263 6.49 25.25 7.18
N GLU A 264 7.20 25.46 6.07
CA GLU A 264 6.87 26.51 5.09
C GLU A 264 5.55 26.28 4.34
N ASN A 265 4.98 25.08 4.41
CA ASN A 265 3.70 24.72 3.80
C ASN A 265 2.53 24.68 4.80
N LEU A 266 2.79 24.99 6.08
CA LEU A 266 1.79 24.88 7.14
C LEU A 266 1.48 26.26 7.73
N GLU A 267 0.22 26.45 8.14
CA GLU A 267 -0.20 27.63 8.90
C GLU A 267 -1.31 27.26 9.88
N TRP A 268 -1.47 28.05 10.94
CA TRP A 268 -2.62 27.93 11.82
C TRP A 268 -3.83 28.62 11.19
N SER A 269 -4.99 27.98 11.22
CA SER A 269 -6.21 28.47 10.56
C SER A 269 -7.47 28.02 11.30
N THR A 270 -8.60 28.59 10.90
CA THR A 270 -9.93 28.10 11.28
C THR A 270 -10.48 27.22 10.16
N LYS A 271 -11.47 26.38 10.47
CA LYS A 271 -12.17 25.60 9.45
C LYS A 271 -12.71 26.46 8.29
N ARG A 272 -13.26 27.64 8.61
CA ARG A 272 -13.76 28.60 7.62
C ARG A 272 -12.61 29.20 6.81
N GLY A 273 -11.54 29.63 7.47
CA GLY A 273 -10.35 30.18 6.80
C GLY A 273 -9.72 29.18 5.83
N ASN A 274 -9.54 27.94 6.26
CA ASN A 274 -9.04 26.86 5.41
C ASN A 274 -9.95 26.60 4.19
N SER A 275 -11.27 26.55 4.39
CA SER A 275 -12.22 26.40 3.28
C SER A 275 -12.16 27.57 2.30
N GLN A 276 -12.01 28.79 2.81
CA GLN A 276 -11.86 30.01 2.00
C GLN A 276 -10.55 29.99 1.22
N HIS A 277 -9.43 29.67 1.86
CA HIS A 277 -8.13 29.49 1.21
C HIS A 277 -8.21 28.50 0.05
N ALA A 278 -8.89 27.37 0.25
CA ALA A 278 -9.07 26.38 -0.80
C ALA A 278 -9.92 26.89 -1.97
N CYS A 279 -10.93 27.74 -1.72
CA CYS A 279 -11.68 28.42 -2.77
C CYS A 279 -10.80 29.40 -3.54
N ASP A 280 -10.08 30.26 -2.81
CA ASP A 280 -9.28 31.35 -3.38
C ASP A 280 -8.10 30.83 -4.21
N THR A 281 -7.50 29.72 -3.79
CA THR A 281 -6.39 29.06 -4.49
C THR A 281 -6.83 27.99 -5.48
N GLY A 282 -8.14 27.79 -5.66
CA GLY A 282 -8.69 26.80 -6.60
C GLY A 282 -8.43 25.34 -6.21
N LEU A 283 -8.06 25.08 -4.96
CA LEU A 283 -7.90 23.74 -4.39
C LEU A 283 -9.23 23.06 -4.07
N CYS A 284 -10.33 23.82 -4.03
CA CYS A 284 -11.66 23.27 -3.88
C CYS A 284 -11.99 22.35 -5.06
N PRO A 285 -12.19 21.03 -4.84
CA PRO A 285 -12.63 20.15 -5.92
C PRO A 285 -13.98 20.65 -6.43
N ARG A 286 -14.08 20.87 -7.74
CA ARG A 286 -15.39 21.21 -8.34
C ARG A 286 -16.38 20.11 -7.95
N PRO A 287 -17.51 20.45 -7.29
CA PRO A 287 -18.51 19.45 -6.98
C PRO A 287 -18.95 18.80 -8.29
N LYS A 288 -19.14 17.46 -8.29
CA LYS A 288 -19.65 16.75 -9.47
C LYS A 288 -20.93 17.45 -9.94
N GLY A 289 -20.84 18.17 -11.05
CA GLY A 289 -21.99 18.81 -11.66
C GLY A 289 -23.00 17.77 -12.11
N LYS A 290 -24.26 18.19 -12.23
CA LYS A 290 -25.23 17.41 -12.99
C LYS A 290 -24.84 17.53 -14.46
N ALA A 291 -24.36 16.42 -15.01
CA ALA A 291 -24.00 16.37 -16.42
C ALA A 291 -25.27 16.52 -17.28
N VAL A 292 -25.15 17.25 -18.37
CA VAL A 292 -26.26 17.56 -19.28
C VAL A 292 -25.83 17.34 -20.72
N ILE A 293 -26.79 16.91 -21.52
CA ILE A 293 -26.65 16.72 -22.95
C ILE A 293 -27.49 17.78 -23.65
N GLN A 294 -26.87 18.50 -24.58
CA GLN A 294 -27.50 19.49 -25.46
C GLN A 294 -27.97 18.80 -26.73
N TYR A 295 -29.17 19.14 -27.18
CA TYR A 295 -29.77 18.62 -28.40
C TYR A 295 -30.28 19.75 -29.30
N ASP A 296 -30.34 19.47 -30.60
CA ASP A 296 -31.07 20.30 -31.56
C ASP A 296 -32.59 20.06 -31.47
N ASP A 297 -33.34 20.63 -32.42
CA ASP A 297 -34.79 20.53 -32.46
C ASP A 297 -35.30 19.13 -32.83
N ASP A 298 -34.50 18.32 -33.50
CA ASP A 298 -34.81 16.96 -33.91
C ASP A 298 -34.27 15.90 -32.94
N TRP A 299 -33.80 16.34 -31.76
CA TRP A 299 -33.18 15.48 -30.73
C TRP A 299 -31.86 14.83 -31.16
N ASN A 300 -31.15 15.39 -32.14
CA ASN A 300 -29.77 15.03 -32.40
C ASN A 300 -28.87 15.65 -31.35
N GLU A 301 -27.92 14.86 -30.84
CA GLU A 301 -27.00 15.29 -29.80
C GLU A 301 -25.97 16.27 -30.37
N ILE A 302 -25.89 17.46 -29.76
CA ILE A 302 -24.92 18.51 -30.13
C ILE A 302 -23.66 18.39 -29.26
N ALA A 303 -23.82 18.28 -27.95
CA ALA A 303 -22.71 18.31 -27.00
C ALA A 303 -23.07 17.67 -25.65
N ARG A 304 -22.04 17.18 -24.95
CA ARG A 304 -22.14 16.71 -23.56
C ARG A 304 -21.31 17.59 -22.66
N PHE A 305 -21.90 18.02 -21.56
CA PHE A 305 -21.23 18.82 -20.54
C PHE A 305 -21.26 18.09 -19.21
N THR A 306 -20.10 18.04 -18.56
CA THR A 306 -20.00 17.44 -17.22
C THR A 306 -20.64 18.35 -16.15
N HIS A 307 -20.77 19.65 -16.42
CA HIS A 307 -21.38 20.63 -15.53
C HIS A 307 -22.27 21.61 -16.30
N ILE A 308 -23.42 21.98 -15.73
CA ILE A 308 -24.33 22.99 -16.29
C ILE A 308 -23.63 24.34 -16.52
N GLN A 309 -22.68 24.72 -15.70
CA GLN A 309 -21.93 25.98 -15.87
C GLN A 309 -21.09 25.96 -17.15
N ASP A 310 -20.58 24.80 -17.57
CA ASP A 310 -19.86 24.66 -18.84
C ASP A 310 -20.84 24.74 -20.02
N ALA A 311 -22.02 24.12 -19.88
CA ALA A 311 -23.12 24.25 -20.85
C ALA A 311 -23.56 25.72 -21.01
N HIS A 312 -23.69 26.46 -19.91
CA HIS A 312 -24.02 27.88 -19.92
C HIS A 312 -22.98 28.70 -20.68
N LYS A 313 -21.68 28.50 -20.38
CA LYS A 313 -20.59 29.21 -21.07
C LYS A 313 -20.54 28.91 -22.57
N ALA A 314 -20.80 27.67 -22.96
CA ALA A 314 -20.73 27.24 -24.36
C ALA A 314 -21.96 27.65 -25.19
N SER A 315 -23.16 27.58 -24.61
CA SER A 315 -24.42 27.77 -25.35
C SER A 315 -25.11 29.12 -25.08
N GLY A 316 -24.66 29.88 -24.07
CA GLY A 316 -25.35 31.09 -23.60
C GLY A 316 -26.64 30.82 -22.82
N ALA A 317 -27.10 29.56 -22.73
CA ALA A 317 -28.31 29.18 -22.02
C ALA A 317 -28.14 29.34 -20.49
N HIS A 318 -29.11 29.95 -19.80
CA HIS A 318 -29.00 30.19 -18.35
C HIS A 318 -29.16 28.87 -17.54
N PRO A 319 -28.32 28.60 -16.53
CA PRO A 319 -28.34 27.35 -15.73
C PRO A 319 -29.71 26.90 -15.22
N ASP A 320 -30.50 27.84 -14.68
CA ASP A 320 -31.84 27.53 -14.15
C ASP A 320 -32.81 27.13 -15.24
N THR A 321 -32.71 27.77 -16.41
CA THR A 321 -33.57 27.45 -17.54
C THR A 321 -33.19 26.13 -18.20
N ILE A 322 -31.90 25.77 -18.24
CA ILE A 322 -31.45 24.42 -18.62
C ILE A 322 -32.06 23.39 -17.65
N THR A 323 -32.01 23.66 -16.35
CA THR A 323 -32.59 22.78 -15.32
C THR A 323 -34.10 22.60 -15.49
N LEU A 324 -34.84 23.68 -15.81
CA LEU A 324 -36.27 23.61 -16.10
C LEU A 324 -36.57 22.77 -17.34
N VAL A 325 -35.73 22.85 -18.38
CA VAL A 325 -35.86 22.03 -19.59
C VAL A 325 -35.61 20.56 -19.29
N CYS A 326 -34.51 20.23 -18.61
CA CYS A 326 -34.21 18.85 -18.24
C CYS A 326 -35.30 18.22 -17.35
N ASN A 327 -36.01 19.03 -16.56
CA ASN A 327 -37.12 18.59 -15.69
C ASN A 327 -38.50 18.60 -16.39
N GLY A 328 -38.56 18.89 -17.69
CA GLY A 328 -39.80 18.93 -18.46
C GLY A 328 -40.72 20.11 -18.15
N LYS A 329 -40.25 21.11 -17.40
CA LYS A 329 -41.02 22.32 -17.06
C LYS A 329 -40.90 23.42 -18.12
N ARG A 330 -40.00 23.25 -19.09
CA ARG A 330 -39.78 24.17 -20.22
C ARG A 330 -39.34 23.37 -21.44
N ASN A 331 -39.65 23.86 -22.64
CA ASN A 331 -39.34 23.13 -23.88
C ASN A 331 -37.89 23.37 -24.36
N LYS A 332 -37.37 24.59 -24.22
CA LYS A 332 -36.01 24.97 -24.69
C LYS A 332 -35.34 26.02 -23.79
N SER A 333 -34.02 26.04 -23.82
CA SER A 333 -33.18 27.11 -23.23
C SER A 333 -32.01 27.45 -24.15
N GLY A 334 -31.78 28.74 -24.38
CA GLY A 334 -30.77 29.23 -25.33
C GLY A 334 -30.99 28.76 -26.77
N GLY A 335 -32.22 28.39 -27.14
CA GLY A 335 -32.54 27.80 -28.45
C GLY A 335 -32.42 26.28 -28.53
N TYR A 336 -31.92 25.61 -27.48
CA TYR A 336 -31.63 24.17 -27.50
C TYR A 336 -32.53 23.36 -26.57
N LYS A 337 -32.64 22.06 -26.84
CA LYS A 337 -33.23 21.06 -25.93
C LYS A 337 -32.14 20.47 -25.03
N TRP A 338 -32.52 20.06 -23.82
CA TRP A 338 -31.57 19.60 -22.80
C TRP A 338 -32.10 18.38 -22.04
N LYS A 339 -31.24 17.42 -21.73
CA LYS A 339 -31.53 16.32 -20.78
C LYS A 339 -30.38 16.12 -19.81
N TRP A 340 -30.69 15.59 -18.63
CA TRP A 340 -29.69 15.01 -17.73
C TRP A 340 -29.01 13.83 -18.42
N GLN A 341 -27.69 13.71 -18.24
CA GLN A 341 -26.91 12.56 -18.73
C GLN A 341 -27.13 11.32 -17.87
#